data_AF-A0A8S3IAP1-F1
#
_entry.id   AF-A0A8S3IAP1-F1
#
_cell.length_a   1.000
_cell.length_b   1.000
_cell.length_c   1.000
_cell.angle_alpha   90.00
_cell.angle_beta   90.00
_cell.angle_gamma   90.00
#
_symmetry.space_group_name_H-M   'P 1'
#
loop_
_entity.id
_entity.type
_entity.pdbx_description
1 polymer ?
#
loop_
_entity_poly.entity_id
_entity_poly.type
_entity_poly.pdbx_seq_one_letter_code
_entity_poly.pdbx_strand_id
1 'polypeptide(L)' 'PGSPTFTVLHLSDIHIDFSYKPGSQTECTQPLCCREGEPAPGHAGAGFCLKEANES' A
#
# COMPACT_ATOMS: atom_id res chain seq x y z
N PRO A 1 -39.95 -15.79 10.70
CA PRO A 1 -38.67 -16.04 11.44
C PRO A 1 -38.24 -17.50 11.28
N GLY A 2 -37.07 -17.78 10.69
CA GLY A 2 -36.57 -19.16 10.50
C GLY A 2 -35.96 -19.50 9.14
N SER A 3 -35.84 -18.56 8.21
CA SER A 3 -35.14 -18.81 6.94
C SER A 3 -33.63 -18.98 7.17
N PRO A 4 -32.97 -20.01 6.60
CA PRO A 4 -31.54 -20.22 6.75
C PRO A 4 -30.74 -19.11 6.07
N THR A 5 -29.63 -18.70 6.71
CA THR A 5 -28.71 -17.69 6.18
C THR A 5 -27.45 -18.35 5.63
N PHE A 6 -26.82 -17.69 4.65
CA PHE A 6 -25.56 -18.11 4.07
C PHE A 6 -24.53 -17.00 4.22
N THR A 7 -23.36 -17.34 4.75
CA THR A 7 -22.26 -16.40 4.93
C THR A 7 -21.32 -16.47 3.73
N VAL A 8 -21.09 -15.33 3.09
CA VAL A 8 -20.17 -15.21 1.96
C VAL A 8 -19.03 -14.28 2.36
N LEU A 9 -17.79 -14.75 2.19
CA LEU A 9 -16.61 -13.89 2.23
C LEU A 9 -16.38 -13.30 0.85
N HIS A 10 -16.36 -11.97 0.75
CA HIS A 10 -16.03 -11.24 -0.47
C HIS A 10 -14.84 -10.32 -0.19
N LEU A 11 -13.71 -10.62 -0.81
CA LEU A 11 -12.49 -9.81 -0.76
C LEU A 11 -12.18 -9.30 -2.16
N SER A 12 -11.78 -8.04 -2.28
CA SER A 12 -11.39 -7.42 -3.54
C SER A 12 -10.13 -6.56 -3.34
N ASP A 13 -9.51 -6.17 -4.45
CA ASP A 13 -8.46 -5.14 -4.51
C ASP A 13 -7.17 -5.41 -3.72
N ILE A 14 -6.80 -6.68 -3.56
CA ILE A 14 -5.59 -7.09 -2.81
C ILE A 14 -4.29 -6.47 -3.37
N HIS A 15 -4.24 -6.19 -4.69
CA HIS A 15 -3.15 -5.51 -5.40
C HIS A 15 -1.74 -5.75 -4.82
N ILE A 16 -1.27 -6.99 -4.91
CA ILE A 16 0.07 -7.37 -4.43
C ILE A 16 1.11 -6.81 -5.39
N ASP A 17 2.01 -5.97 -4.87
CA ASP A 17 3.16 -5.45 -5.61
C ASP A 17 4.45 -6.14 -5.17
N PHE A 18 4.94 -7.09 -5.98
CA PHE A 18 6.19 -7.81 -5.71
C PHE A 18 7.43 -6.92 -5.80
N SER A 19 7.31 -5.75 -6.43
CA SER A 19 8.37 -4.76 -6.50
C SER A 19 8.33 -3.77 -5.35
N TYR A 20 7.37 -3.87 -4.41
CA TYR A 20 7.30 -2.97 -3.28
C TYR A 20 8.59 -3.02 -2.44
N LYS A 21 9.13 -1.83 -2.14
CA LYS A 21 10.37 -1.69 -1.39
C LYS A 21 10.21 -0.65 -0.28
N PRO A 22 10.31 -1.05 1.00
CA PRO A 22 10.35 -0.11 2.10
C PRO A 22 11.49 0.90 1.95
N GLY A 23 11.26 2.14 2.38
CA GLY A 23 12.19 3.26 2.27
C GLY A 23 12.28 3.91 0.89
N SER A 24 11.69 3.32 -0.14
CA SER A 24 11.71 3.87 -1.49
C SER A 24 10.89 5.16 -1.62
N GLN A 25 11.08 5.87 -2.73
CA GLN A 25 10.38 7.11 -3.02
C GLN A 25 8.86 6.92 -3.08
N THR A 26 8.13 7.76 -2.33
CA THR A 26 6.66 7.79 -2.26
C THR A 26 6.05 8.81 -3.21
N GLU A 27 6.77 9.90 -3.47
CA GLU A 27 6.39 10.95 -4.41
C GLU A 27 7.24 10.86 -5.68
N CYS A 28 6.71 10.23 -6.71
CA CYS A 28 7.40 10.00 -7.97
C CYS A 28 6.55 10.47 -9.17
N THR A 29 7.16 10.56 -10.36
CA THR A 29 6.45 10.98 -11.60
C THR A 29 5.75 9.83 -12.33
N GLN A 30 5.98 8.60 -11.86
CA GLN A 30 5.44 7.39 -12.44
C GLN A 30 4.01 7.15 -11.94
N PRO A 31 3.18 6.40 -12.68
CA PRO A 31 1.82 6.08 -12.23
C PRO A 31 1.77 5.20 -10.97
N LEU A 32 2.90 4.59 -10.56
CA LEU A 32 3.04 3.82 -9.33
C LEU A 32 4.43 4.01 -8.71
N CYS A 33 4.47 4.38 -7.43
CA CYS A 33 5.69 4.63 -6.65
C CYS A 33 5.96 3.45 -5.68
N CYS A 34 6.81 3.66 -4.66
CA CYS A 34 7.09 2.69 -3.60
C CYS A 34 7.85 1.42 -4.03
N ARG A 35 8.57 1.47 -5.16
CA ARG A 35 9.37 0.35 -5.68
C ARG A 35 10.87 0.61 -5.65
N GLU A 36 11.28 1.80 -6.09
CA GLU A 36 12.68 2.20 -6.25
C GLU A 36 12.82 3.71 -6.03
N GLY A 37 14.06 4.21 -6.05
CA GLY A 37 14.38 5.61 -5.79
C GLY A 37 14.44 5.94 -4.31
N GLU A 38 15.10 7.06 -4.00
CA GLU A 38 15.22 7.60 -2.64
C GLU A 38 14.23 8.75 -2.45
N PRO A 39 13.68 8.95 -1.25
CA PRO A 39 12.81 10.08 -0.95
C PRO A 39 13.54 11.41 -1.15
N ALA A 40 12.81 12.44 -1.60
CA ALA A 40 13.34 13.78 -1.67
C ALA A 40 13.69 14.31 -0.25
N PRO A 41 14.64 15.25 -0.11
CA PRO A 41 14.94 15.85 1.18
C PRO A 41 13.69 16.36 1.88
N GLY A 42 13.50 15.98 3.15
CA GLY A 42 12.32 16.34 3.93
C GLY A 42 11.07 15.49 3.68
N HIS A 43 11.14 14.49 2.79
CA HIS A 43 10.05 13.55 2.53
C HIS A 43 10.41 12.18 3.09
N ALA A 44 9.41 11.49 3.62
CA ALA A 44 9.59 10.15 4.16
C ALA A 44 9.41 9.08 3.06
N GLY A 45 10.17 8.00 3.18
CA GLY A 45 10.09 6.85 2.28
C GLY A 45 8.93 5.91 2.59
N ALA A 46 8.71 4.96 1.69
CA ALA A 46 7.61 4.00 1.77
C ALA A 46 7.69 3.18 3.06
N GLY A 47 6.57 3.00 3.77
CA GLY A 47 6.55 2.25 5.04
C GLY A 47 6.80 0.74 4.87
N PHE A 48 7.00 0.00 5.96
CA PHE A 48 7.23 -1.45 5.88
C PHE A 48 5.93 -2.27 5.62
N CYS A 49 4.76 -1.70 5.95
CA CYS A 49 3.45 -2.33 5.79
C CYS A 49 2.42 -1.40 5.12
N LEU A 50 2.78 -0.74 4.01
CA LEU A 50 1.96 0.31 3.37
C LEU A 50 1.47 1.40 4.34
N LYS A 51 2.23 1.66 5.42
CA LYS A 51 1.99 2.85 6.24
C LYS A 51 2.31 4.07 5.40
N GLU A 52 1.41 5.05 5.42
CA GLU A 52 1.71 6.37 4.86
C GLU A 52 2.98 6.90 5.49
N ALA A 53 3.82 7.53 4.67
CA ALA A 53 5.10 8.09 5.09
C ALA A 53 4.95 9.26 6.10
N ASN A 54 3.71 9.66 6.42
CA ASN A 54 3.38 10.79 7.28
C ASN A 54 2.68 10.39 8.59
N GLU A 55 3.19 9.37 9.27
CA GLU A 55 2.94 9.20 10.70
C GLU A 55 4.28 9.35 11.42
N SER A 56 4.58 10.59 11.85
CA SER A 56 5.56 10.88 12.91
C SER A 56 5.04 10.40 14.26
#